data_AF-A0A9D0C021-F1
#
_entry.id   AF-A0A9D0C021-F1
#
_cell.length_a   1.000
_cell.length_b   1.000
_cell.length_c   1.000
_cell.angle_alpha   90.00
_cell.angle_beta   90.00
_cell.angle_gamma   90.00
#
_symmetry.space_group_name_H-M   'P 1'
#
loop_
_entity.id
_entity.type
_entity.pdbx_description
1 polymer ?
#
loop_
_entity_poly.entity_id
_entity_poly.type
_entity_poly.pdbx_seq_one_letter_code
_entity_poly.pdbx_strand_id
1 'polypeptide(L)' 'MSSGHFKQDLFTQFARVGKALANANRLELIEFLAQGERSVDELARVAGLSVA' A
#
# COMPACT_ATOMS: atom_id res chain seq x y z
N MET A 1 20.46 -26.57 11.84
CA MET A 1 19.00 -26.76 11.95
C MET A 1 18.31 -25.66 11.15
N SER A 2 17.66 -26.02 10.03
CA SER A 2 17.03 -25.06 9.12
C SER A 2 15.74 -24.50 9.74
N SER A 3 15.83 -23.29 10.29
CA SER A 3 14.95 -22.14 10.01
C SER A 3 13.47 -22.40 9.66
N GLY A 4 12.73 -23.16 10.48
CA GLY A 4 11.26 -23.32 10.31
C GLY A 4 10.49 -21.99 10.29
N HIS A 5 11.07 -20.94 10.89
CA HIS A 5 10.44 -19.63 11.01
C HIS A 5 10.81 -18.66 9.87
N PHE A 6 11.98 -18.79 9.22
CA PHE A 6 12.43 -17.80 8.22
C PHE A 6 11.43 -17.64 7.06
N LYS A 7 10.93 -18.76 6.51
CA LYS A 7 9.94 -18.71 5.42
C LYS A 7 8.60 -18.14 5.91
N GLN A 8 8.19 -18.45 7.13
CA GLN A 8 6.95 -17.95 7.72
C GLN A 8 7.02 -16.43 7.98
N ASP A 9 8.17 -15.94 8.45
CA ASP A 9 8.43 -14.52 8.66
C ASP A 9 8.39 -13.76 7.33
N LEU A 10 9.02 -14.32 6.28
CA LEU A 10 8.97 -13.74 4.93
C LEU A 10 7.54 -13.70 4.39
N PHE A 11 6.78 -14.79 4.54
CA PHE A 11 5.37 -14.83 4.13
C PHE A 11 4.51 -13.84 4.92
N THR A 12 4.82 -13.62 6.19
CA THR A 12 4.15 -12.58 7.00
C THR A 12 4.38 -11.19 6.43
N GLN A 13 5.60 -10.88 5.97
CA GLN A 13 5.87 -9.60 5.31
C GLN A 13 5.18 -9.49 3.95
N PHE A 14 5.15 -10.55 3.15
CA PHE A 14 4.40 -10.55 1.89
C PHE A 14 2.89 -10.38 2.11
N ALA A 15 2.32 -11.01 3.13
CA ALA A 15 0.93 -10.82 3.51
C ALA A 15 0.65 -9.36 3.92
N ARG A 16 1.59 -8.69 4.60
CA ARG A 16 1.50 -7.27 4.93
C ARG A 16 1.47 -6.39 3.68
N VAL A 17 2.34 -6.65 2.71
CA VAL A 17 2.36 -5.94 1.42
C VAL A 17 1.06 -6.20 0.65
N GLY A 18 0.64 -7.45 0.54
CA GLY A 18 -0.62 -7.82 -0.11
C GLY A 18 -1.83 -7.15 0.53
N LYS A 19 -1.89 -7.09 1.86
CA LYS A 19 -2.94 -6.37 2.59
C LYS A 19 -2.95 -4.88 2.23
N ALA A 20 -1.79 -4.24 2.10
CA ALA A 20 -1.70 -2.84 1.67
C ALA A 20 -2.24 -2.65 0.23
N LEU A 21 -1.98 -3.59 -0.68
CA LEU A 21 -2.41 -3.50 -2.07
C LEU A 21 -3.87 -3.94 -2.31
N ALA A 22 -4.49 -4.68 -1.39
CA ALA A 22 -5.84 -5.23 -1.54
C ALA A 22 -6.99 -4.23 -1.29
N ASN A 23 -6.90 -2.99 -1.80
CA ASN A 23 -7.96 -1.99 -1.72
C ASN A 23 -7.91 -1.04 -2.93
N ALA A 24 -9.04 -0.85 -3.61
CA ALA A 24 -9.13 -0.05 -4.83
C ALA A 24 -8.62 1.39 -4.65
N ASN A 25 -9.09 2.09 -3.61
CA ASN A 25 -8.69 3.48 -3.34
C ASN A 25 -7.18 3.60 -3.07
N ARG A 26 -6.57 2.61 -2.40
CA ARG A 26 -5.11 2.61 -2.17
C ARG A 26 -4.33 2.41 -3.46
N LEU A 27 -4.83 1.59 -4.38
CA LEU A 27 -4.20 1.40 -5.69
C LEU A 27 -4.23 2.69 -6.51
N GLU A 28 -5.34 3.43 -6.46
CA GLU A 28 -5.48 4.73 -7.12
C GLU A 28 -4.51 5.78 -6.53
N LEU A 29 -4.40 5.85 -5.21
CA LEU A 29 -3.40 6.71 -4.54
C LEU A 29 -1.96 6.37 -4.95
N ILE A 30 -1.63 5.08 -5.06
CA ILE A 30 -0.30 4.63 -5.51
C ILE A 30 -0.03 5.06 -6.95
N GLU A 31 -1.01 4.95 -7.84
CA GLU A 31 -0.86 5.38 -9.24
C GLU A 31 -0.55 6.88 -9.34
N PHE A 32 -1.27 7.72 -8.58
CA PHE A 32 -1.00 9.16 -8.57
C PHE A 32 0.37 9.51 -7.99
N LEU A 33 0.84 8.77 -6.98
CA LEU A 33 2.17 8.94 -6.37
C LEU A 33 3.31 8.42 -7.26
N ALA A 34 3.06 7.40 -8.06
CA ALA A 34 4.04 6.87 -9.00
C ALA A 34 4.41 7.88 -10.11
N GLN A 35 3.54 8.86 -10.36
CA GLN A 35 3.77 9.94 -11.33
C GLN A 35 4.50 11.15 -10.74
N GLY A 36 4.63 11.23 -9.40
CA GLY A 36 5.28 12.34 -8.71
C GLY A 36 4.74 12.57 -7.30
N GLU A 37 5.47 13.37 -6.53
CA GLU A 37 5.03 13.81 -5.22
C GLU A 37 3.76 14.68 -5.31
N ARG A 38 2.85 14.51 -4.34
CA ARG A 38 1.60 15.25 -4.23
C ARG A 38 1.28 15.50 -2.77
N SER A 39 0.60 16.61 -2.48
CA SER A 39 0.09 16.86 -1.13
C SER A 39 -1.07 15.90 -0.81
N VAL A 40 -1.37 15.76 0.49
CA VAL A 40 -2.53 14.96 0.95
C VAL A 40 -3.84 15.50 0.38
N ASP A 41 -4.00 16.82 0.37
CA ASP A 41 -5.19 17.48 -0.18
C ASP A 41 -5.35 17.22 -1.69
N GLU A 42 -4.24 17.25 -2.43
CA GLU A 42 -4.26 16.97 -3.86
C GLU A 42 -4.64 15.52 -4.13
N LEU A 43 -4.03 14.56 -3.41
CA LEU A 43 -4.34 13.13 -3.51
C LEU A 43 -5.80 12.83 -3.20
N ALA A 44 -6.32 13.39 -2.10
CA ALA A 44 -7.72 13.22 -1.73
C ALA A 44 -8.66 13.76 -2.80
N ARG A 45 -8.35 14.93 -3.37
CA ARG A 45 -9.13 15.52 -4.47
C ARG A 45 -9.11 14.65 -5.74
N VAL A 46 -7.94 14.16 -6.16
CA VAL A 46 -7.84 13.37 -7.41
C VAL A 46 -8.39 11.95 -7.26
N ALA A 47 -8.36 11.36 -6.06
CA ALA A 47 -8.91 10.04 -5.77
C ALA A 47 -10.38 10.07 -5.26
N GLY A 48 -11.01 11.25 -5.18
CA GLY A 48 -12.39 11.38 -4.69
C GLY A 48 -12.59 10.96 -3.23
N LEU A 49 -11.56 11.12 -2.39
CA LEU A 49 -11.55 10.74 -0.98
C LEU A 49 -11.67 11.97 -0.06
N SER A 50 -12.12 11.74 1.17
CA SER A 50 -12.07 12.75 2.24
C SER A 50 -10.76 12.67 3.02
N VAL A 51 -10.30 13.80 3.56
CA VAL A 51 -9.10 13.91 4.43
C VAL A 51 -9.43 13.75 5.93
N ALA A 52 -10.70 13.44 6.25
CA ALA A 52 -11.27 13.45 7.61
C ALA A 52 -10.47 12.66 8.67
#